data_AF-A0A256BF65-F1
#
_entry.id   AF-A0A256BF65-F1
#
_cell.length_a   1.000
_cell.length_b   1.000
_cell.length_c   1.000
_cell.angle_alpha   90.00
_cell.angle_beta   90.00
_cell.angle_gamma   90.00
#
_symmetry.space_group_name_H-M   'P 1'
#
loop_
_entity.id
_entity.type
_entity.pdbx_description
1 polymer ?
#
loop_
_entity_poly.entity_id
_entity_poly.type
_entity_poly.pdbx_seq_one_letter_code
_entity_poly.pdbx_strand_id
1 'polypeptide(L)'
;MPQTAASTSLNIDLWKRLLAAFYGGITEETLLRLFLMTLITWLLWKSGMRMKNHPTKLAFWIAIAVAALIFAIAHLPVAASIWTLTPIVIIRTILLNSTLGIAFGYLYWRWGLEYAIFSHFLAGLVLHSIGSS
;
A
#
# COMPACT_ATOMS: atom_id res chain seq x y z
N MET A 1 -26.22 38.01 11.20
CA MET A 1 -24.86 37.72 10.68
C MET A 1 -24.55 36.25 10.99
N PRO A 2 -24.16 35.40 10.02
CA PRO A 2 -23.80 34.03 10.33
C PRO A 2 -22.44 34.00 11.03
N GLN A 3 -22.38 33.30 12.16
CA GLN A 3 -21.15 33.09 12.92
C GLN A 3 -20.19 32.25 12.07
N THR A 4 -19.02 32.81 11.76
CA THR A 4 -17.91 32.10 11.14
C THR A 4 -17.46 31.00 12.10
N ALA A 5 -17.75 29.73 11.76
CA ALA A 5 -17.28 28.58 12.52
C ALA A 5 -15.75 28.66 12.63
N ALA A 6 -15.24 28.82 13.84
CA ALA A 6 -13.83 28.76 14.12
C ALA A 6 -13.32 27.37 13.74
N SER A 7 -12.47 27.30 12.71
CA SER A 7 -11.74 26.10 12.36
C SER A 7 -10.81 25.75 13.51
N THR A 8 -11.25 24.85 14.40
CA THR A 8 -10.40 24.31 15.46
C THR A 8 -9.33 23.46 14.77
N SER A 9 -8.10 23.96 14.67
CA SER A 9 -6.98 23.17 14.19
C SER A 9 -6.68 22.09 15.23
N LEU A 10 -7.12 20.86 14.95
CA LEU A 10 -6.74 19.71 15.76
C LEU A 10 -5.22 19.53 15.67
N ASN A 11 -4.52 19.96 16.72
CA ASN A 11 -3.09 19.78 16.85
C ASN A 11 -2.82 18.33 17.27
N ILE A 12 -2.82 17.41 16.29
CA ILE A 12 -2.53 15.99 16.53
C ILE A 12 -1.04 15.84 16.80
N ASP A 13 -0.71 15.42 18.03
CA ASP A 13 0.66 15.14 18.48
C ASP A 13 1.42 14.24 17.49
N LEU A 14 2.70 14.52 17.27
CA LEU A 14 3.55 13.79 16.34
C LEU A 14 3.56 12.27 16.60
N TRP A 15 3.63 11.86 17.87
CA TRP A 15 3.65 10.45 18.24
C TRP A 15 2.37 9.70 17.82
N LYS A 16 1.20 10.36 17.84
CA LYS A 16 -0.06 9.78 17.36
C LYS A 16 -0.03 9.56 15.85
N ARG A 17 0.54 10.51 15.10
CA ARG A 17 0.70 10.41 13.64
C ARG A 17 1.65 9.27 13.27
N LEU A 18 2.76 9.13 14.01
CA LEU A 18 3.72 8.04 13.82
C LEU A 18 3.09 6.67 14.09
N LEU A 19 2.34 6.53 15.20
CA LEU A 19 1.62 5.30 15.49
C LEU A 19 0.56 4.98 14.44
N ALA A 20 -0.20 5.98 13.97
CA ALA A 20 -1.19 5.78 12.92
C ALA A 20 -0.55 5.31 11.61
N ALA A 21 0.57 5.92 11.20
CA ALA A 21 1.31 5.50 10.00
C ALA A 21 1.87 4.08 10.14
N PHE A 22 2.40 3.72 11.31
CA PHE A 22 2.93 2.38 11.55
C PHE A 22 1.82 1.32 11.58
N TYR A 23 0.71 1.62 12.25
CA TYR A 23 -0.49 0.79 12.25
C TYR A 23 -1.06 0.59 10.84
N GLY A 24 -1.09 1.65 10.03
CA GLY A 24 -1.47 1.59 8.62
C GLY A 24 -0.59 0.61 7.85
N GLY A 25 0.74 0.76 7.95
CA GLY A 25 1.69 -0.16 7.33
C GLY A 25 1.50 -1.62 7.76
N ILE A 26 1.31 -1.88 9.05
CA ILE A 26 1.02 -3.25 9.55
C ILE A 26 -0.26 -3.79 8.90
N THR A 27 -1.33 -3.00 8.90
CA THR A 27 -2.65 -3.42 8.43
C THR A 27 -2.63 -3.72 6.93
N GLU A 28 -2.12 -2.79 6.13
CA GLU A 28 -2.10 -2.89 4.68
C GLU A 28 -1.18 -4.01 4.19
N GLU A 29 0.02 -4.13 4.77
CA GLU A 29 0.95 -5.19 4.40
C GLU A 29 0.45 -6.57 4.85
N THR A 30 -0.21 -6.68 6.00
CA THR A 30 -0.82 -7.94 6.41
C THR A 30 -1.91 -8.37 5.43
N LEU A 31 -2.86 -7.50 5.10
CA LEU A 31 -3.95 -7.84 4.19
C LEU A 31 -3.44 -8.16 2.78
N LEU A 32 -2.50 -7.37 2.27
CA LEU A 32 -2.05 -7.52 0.89
C LEU A 32 -0.97 -8.55 0.69
N ARG A 33 0.02 -8.64 1.60
CA ARG A 33 1.20 -9.50 1.39
C ARG A 33 0.93 -10.85 2.02
N LEU A 34 0.59 -10.88 3.32
CA LEU A 34 0.35 -12.14 4.01
C LEU A 34 -0.87 -12.87 3.45
N PHE A 35 -1.99 -12.17 3.21
CA PHE A 35 -3.22 -12.82 2.73
C PHE A 35 -3.35 -12.80 1.20
N LEU A 36 -3.54 -11.64 0.57
CA LEU A 36 -3.88 -11.56 -0.86
C LEU A 36 -2.78 -12.12 -1.77
N MET A 37 -1.54 -11.64 -1.64
CA MET A 37 -0.42 -12.06 -2.49
C MET A 37 -0.07 -13.53 -2.27
N THR A 38 -0.10 -14.02 -1.04
CA THR A 38 0.07 -15.45 -0.74
C THR A 38 -1.02 -16.30 -1.36
N LEU A 39 -2.30 -15.86 -1.27
CA LEU A 39 -3.42 -16.56 -1.88
C LEU A 39 -3.26 -16.64 -3.40
N ILE A 40 -2.92 -15.52 -4.07
CA ILE A 40 -2.68 -15.50 -5.51
C ILE A 40 -1.51 -16.43 -5.87
N THR A 41 -0.38 -16.33 -5.14
CA THR A 41 0.79 -17.17 -5.38
C THR A 41 0.45 -18.66 -5.22
N TRP A 42 -0.33 -19.01 -4.19
CA TRP A 42 -0.79 -20.36 -3.93
C TRP A 42 -1.71 -20.88 -5.04
N LEU A 43 -2.64 -20.06 -5.54
CA LEU A 43 -3.51 -20.42 -6.66
C LEU A 43 -2.71 -20.67 -7.94
N LEU A 44 -1.73 -19.82 -8.25
CA LEU A 44 -0.85 -19.99 -9.41
C LEU A 44 0.03 -21.25 -9.29
N TRP A 45 0.54 -21.53 -8.09
CA TRP A 45 1.24 -22.78 -7.81
C TRP A 45 0.34 -24.00 -8.02
N LYS A 46 -0.90 -23.95 -7.50
CA LYS A 46 -1.89 -25.01 -7.66
C LYS A 46 -2.32 -25.20 -9.12
N SER A 47 -2.36 -24.14 -9.92
CA SER A 47 -2.67 -24.20 -11.37
C SER A 47 -1.50 -24.70 -12.23
N GLY A 48 -0.35 -25.01 -11.63
CA GLY A 48 0.78 -25.63 -12.33
C GLY A 48 2.01 -24.74 -12.49
N MET A 49 2.01 -23.49 -12.02
CA MET A 49 3.20 -22.63 -12.02
C MET A 49 4.16 -22.99 -10.87
N ARG A 50 4.65 -24.23 -10.89
CA ARG A 50 5.43 -24.86 -9.82
C ARG A 50 6.80 -25.33 -10.31
N MET A 51 7.80 -25.22 -9.45
CA MET A 51 9.13 -25.83 -9.58
C MET A 51 9.37 -26.72 -8.36
N LYS A 52 9.51 -28.04 -8.57
CA LYS A 52 9.58 -29.01 -7.46
C LYS A 52 8.47 -28.75 -6.43
N ASN A 53 8.84 -28.27 -5.24
CA ASN A 53 7.95 -28.04 -4.11
C ASN A 53 7.63 -26.55 -3.84
N HIS A 54 7.95 -25.62 -4.76
CA HIS A 54 7.68 -24.19 -4.59
C HIS A 54 7.14 -23.51 -5.88
N PRO A 55 6.50 -22.34 -5.78
CA PRO A 55 6.04 -21.57 -6.95
C PRO A 55 7.20 -21.11 -7.84
N THR A 56 6.96 -20.93 -9.14
CA THR A 56 7.95 -20.32 -10.05
C THR A 56 8.19 -18.85 -9.72
N LYS A 57 9.34 -18.30 -10.12
CA LYS A 57 9.60 -16.85 -10.02
C LYS A 57 8.53 -16.02 -10.73
N LEU A 58 8.01 -16.53 -11.86
CA LEU A 58 6.94 -15.87 -12.60
C LEU A 58 5.64 -15.82 -11.79
N ALA A 59 5.29 -16.87 -11.04
CA ALA A 59 4.12 -16.87 -10.17
C ALA A 59 4.21 -15.77 -9.10
N PHE A 60 5.39 -15.59 -8.49
CA PHE A 60 5.62 -14.49 -7.55
C PHE A 60 5.47 -13.12 -8.20
N TRP A 61 6.07 -12.88 -9.37
CA TRP A 61 5.95 -11.59 -10.06
C TRP A 61 4.52 -11.27 -10.51
N ILE A 62 3.75 -12.27 -10.98
CA ILE A 62 2.33 -12.10 -11.29
C ILE A 62 1.56 -11.74 -10.02
N ALA A 63 1.80 -12.46 -8.91
CA ALA A 63 1.14 -12.16 -7.64
C ALA A 63 1.47 -10.75 -7.11
N ILE A 64 2.72 -10.32 -7.24
CA ILE A 64 3.16 -8.95 -6.90
C ILE A 64 2.41 -7.93 -7.76
N ALA A 65 2.40 -8.11 -9.08
CA ALA A 65 1.77 -7.16 -10.00
C ALA A 65 0.25 -7.04 -9.75
N VAL A 66 -0.43 -8.17 -9.56
CA VAL A 66 -1.88 -8.19 -9.29
C VAL A 66 -2.20 -7.58 -7.93
N ALA A 67 -1.48 -7.95 -6.87
CA ALA A 67 -1.69 -7.38 -5.54
C ALA A 67 -1.39 -5.87 -5.51
N ALA A 68 -0.35 -5.41 -6.22
CA ALA A 68 -0.03 -3.99 -6.34
C ALA A 68 -1.12 -3.20 -7.08
N LEU A 69 -1.70 -3.77 -8.14
CA LEU A 69 -2.81 -3.13 -8.85
C LEU A 69 -4.06 -3.05 -7.99
N ILE A 70 -4.41 -4.13 -7.27
CA ILE A 70 -5.54 -4.15 -6.34
C ILE A 70 -5.32 -3.11 -5.22
N PHE A 71 -4.12 -3.03 -4.65
CA PHE A 71 -3.76 -2.01 -3.67
C PHE A 71 -3.99 -0.60 -4.21
N ALA A 72 -3.53 -0.34 -5.43
CA ALA A 72 -3.66 0.96 -6.06
C ALA A 72 -5.12 1.35 -6.32
N ILE A 73 -5.95 0.39 -6.76
CA ILE A 73 -7.39 0.60 -6.95
C ILE A 73 -8.09 0.82 -5.60
N ALA A 74 -7.70 0.07 -4.55
CA ALA A 74 -8.25 0.22 -3.20
C ALA A 74 -7.97 1.60 -2.58
N HIS A 75 -7.02 2.36 -3.12
CA HIS A 75 -6.72 3.74 -2.72
C HIS A 75 -7.60 4.80 -3.40
N LEU A 76 -8.35 4.46 -4.45
CA LEU A 76 -9.22 5.41 -5.14
C LEU A 76 -10.35 5.98 -4.26
N PRO A 77 -11.03 5.19 -3.38
CA PRO A 77 -12.01 5.75 -2.45
C PRO A 77 -11.42 6.77 -1.48
N VAL A 78 -10.18 6.55 -1.02
CA VAL A 78 -9.46 7.53 -0.17
C VAL A 78 -9.10 8.77 -0.98
N ALA A 79 -8.65 8.60 -2.22
CA ALA A 79 -8.41 9.74 -3.10
C ALA A 79 -9.69 10.56 -3.35
N ALA A 80 -10.84 9.89 -3.48
CA ALA A 80 -12.14 10.53 -3.71
C ALA A 80 -12.68 11.29 -2.48
N SER A 81 -12.27 10.90 -1.26
CA SER A 81 -12.66 11.62 -0.04
C SER A 81 -11.85 12.90 0.19
N ILE A 82 -10.70 13.04 -0.48
CA ILE A 82 -9.79 14.17 -0.34
C ILE A 82 -9.84 15.09 -1.57
N TRP A 83 -9.95 14.53 -2.77
CA TRP A 83 -9.91 15.24 -4.04
C TRP A 83 -11.05 14.80 -4.98
N THR A 84 -11.45 15.67 -5.89
CA THR A 84 -12.31 15.28 -7.02
C THR A 84 -11.56 14.29 -7.92
N LEU A 85 -12.19 13.15 -8.24
CA LEU A 85 -11.62 12.12 -9.12
C LEU A 85 -11.57 12.59 -10.58
N THR A 86 -10.53 13.33 -10.92
CA THR A 86 -10.16 13.68 -12.29
C THR A 86 -9.23 12.59 -12.87
N PRO A 87 -9.09 12.49 -14.21
CA PRO A 87 -8.17 11.53 -14.83
C PRO A 87 -6.74 11.63 -14.29
N ILE A 88 -6.25 12.84 -14.01
CA ILE A 88 -4.91 13.04 -13.45
C ILE A 88 -4.78 12.51 -12.01
N VAL A 89 -5.80 12.68 -11.16
CA VAL A 89 -5.82 12.15 -9.79
C VAL A 89 -5.85 10.62 -9.81
N ILE A 90 -6.66 10.03 -10.70
CA ILE A 90 -6.74 8.57 -10.87
C ILE A 90 -5.38 8.04 -11.32
N ILE A 91 -4.79 8.60 -12.38
CA ILE A 91 -3.49 8.16 -12.92
C ILE A 91 -2.41 8.27 -11.84
N ARG A 92 -2.31 9.41 -11.15
CA ARG A 92 -1.35 9.59 -10.05
C ARG A 92 -1.54 8.56 -8.94
N THR A 93 -2.78 8.34 -8.50
CA THR A 93 -3.10 7.39 -7.43
C THR A 93 -2.73 5.97 -7.84
N ILE A 94 -3.06 5.56 -9.07
CA ILE A 94 -2.73 4.23 -9.56
C ILE A 94 -1.21 4.07 -9.69
N LEU A 95 -0.52 5.02 -10.29
CA LEU A 95 0.93 4.94 -10.50
C LEU A 95 1.70 4.88 -9.18
N LEU A 96 1.46 5.83 -8.27
CA LEU A 96 2.20 5.91 -7.01
C LEU A 96 2.00 4.66 -6.16
N ASN A 97 0.74 4.23 -5.98
CA ASN A 97 0.43 3.07 -5.17
C ASN A 97 0.88 1.76 -5.84
N SER A 98 0.84 1.64 -7.16
CA SER A 98 1.37 0.45 -7.86
C SER A 98 2.88 0.34 -7.72
N THR A 99 3.62 1.45 -7.84
CA THR A 99 5.08 1.47 -7.68
C THR A 99 5.50 1.05 -6.27
N LEU A 100 4.89 1.62 -5.23
CA LEU A 100 5.12 1.20 -3.85
C LEU A 100 4.65 -0.24 -3.62
N GLY A 101 3.51 -0.59 -4.20
CA GLY A 101 2.91 -1.92 -4.19
C GLY A 101 3.90 -3.01 -4.63
N ILE A 102 4.53 -2.78 -5.79
CA ILE A 102 5.54 -3.65 -6.39
C ILE A 102 6.79 -3.72 -5.51
N ALA A 103 7.29 -2.58 -5.03
CA ALA A 103 8.49 -2.52 -4.19
C ALA A 103 8.31 -3.33 -2.89
N PHE A 104 7.20 -3.13 -2.17
CA PHE A 104 6.93 -3.86 -0.93
C PHE A 104 6.59 -5.34 -1.20
N GLY A 105 5.92 -5.66 -2.31
CA GLY A 105 5.68 -7.04 -2.71
C GLY A 105 6.97 -7.81 -3.01
N TYR A 106 7.94 -7.15 -3.66
CA TYR A 106 9.28 -7.71 -3.84
C TYR A 106 10.00 -7.90 -2.52
N LEU A 107 9.96 -6.92 -1.61
CA LEU A 107 10.57 -7.02 -0.29
C LEU A 107 9.98 -8.19 0.52
N TYR A 108 8.66 -8.34 0.49
CA TYR A 108 7.96 -9.46 1.11
C TYR A 108 8.43 -10.81 0.57
N TRP A 109 8.51 -10.94 -0.75
CA TRP A 109 8.96 -12.19 -1.37
C TRP A 109 10.40 -12.56 -1.00
N ARG A 110 11.28 -11.58 -0.85
CA ARG A 110 12.71 -11.80 -0.65
C ARG A 110 13.11 -11.89 0.83
N TRP A 111 12.44 -11.15 1.72
CA TRP A 111 12.86 -10.98 3.11
C TRP A 111 11.74 -11.12 4.14
N GLY A 112 10.47 -11.23 3.74
CA GLY A 112 9.34 -11.46 4.65
C GLY A 112 8.53 -10.21 5.00
N LEU A 113 7.54 -10.40 5.87
CA LEU A 113 6.48 -9.42 6.15
C LEU A 113 7.02 -8.18 6.88
N GLU A 114 7.96 -8.38 7.80
CA GLU A 114 8.57 -7.35 8.62
C GLU A 114 9.28 -6.29 7.76
N TYR A 115 9.97 -6.72 6.70
CA TYR A 115 10.66 -5.83 5.76
C TYR A 115 9.68 -5.01 4.94
N ALA A 116 8.55 -5.61 4.54
CA ALA A 116 7.49 -4.90 3.83
C ALA A 116 6.84 -3.85 4.73
N ILE A 117 6.49 -4.21 5.98
CA ILE A 117 5.92 -3.29 6.98
C ILE A 117 6.85 -2.11 7.25
N PHE A 118 8.13 -2.40 7.52
CA PHE A 118 9.10 -1.35 7.86
C PHE A 118 9.33 -0.41 6.67
N SER A 119 9.43 -0.96 5.46
CA SER A 119 9.62 -0.15 4.25
C SER A 119 8.39 0.68 3.91
N HIS A 120 7.19 0.15 4.14
CA HIS A 120 5.95 0.90 4.00
C HIS A 120 5.94 2.10 4.94
N PHE A 121 6.18 1.86 6.23
CA PHE A 121 6.21 2.91 7.24
C PHE A 121 7.22 4.01 6.87
N LEU A 122 8.46 3.64 6.51
CA LEU A 122 9.50 4.58 6.11
C LEU A 122 9.13 5.36 4.84
N ALA A 123 8.56 4.71 3.83
CA ALA A 123 8.10 5.38 2.62
C ALA A 123 7.03 6.42 2.93
N GLY A 124 6.11 6.10 3.83
CA GLY A 124 5.10 7.05 4.33
C GLY A 124 5.73 8.28 4.99
N LEU A 125 6.77 8.10 5.82
CA LEU A 125 7.49 9.22 6.45
C LEU A 125 8.18 10.12 5.41
N VAL A 126 8.88 9.52 4.45
CA VAL A 126 9.60 10.27 3.40
C VAL A 126 8.63 11.03 2.52
N LEU A 127 7.56 10.38 2.04
CA LEU A 127 6.56 11.02 1.20
C LEU A 127 5.81 12.13 1.94
N HIS A 128 5.50 11.93 3.23
CA HIS A 128 4.92 12.98 4.04
C HIS A 128 5.87 14.18 4.16
N SER A 129 7.15 13.95 4.43
CA SER A 129 8.14 15.02 4.57
C SER A 129 8.33 15.85 3.31
N ILE A 130 8.29 15.22 2.12
CA ILE A 130 8.42 15.89 0.82
C ILE A 130 7.11 16.58 0.42
N GLY A 131 5.96 16.01 0.78
CA GLY A 131 4.64 16.56 0.43
C GLY A 131 4.16 17.66 1.37
N SER A 132 4.78 17.82 2.55
CA SER A 132 4.46 18.86 3.53
C SER A 132 5.29 20.14 3.42
N SER A 133 6.21 20.21 2.45
CA SER A 133 7.00 21.39 2.08
C SER A 133 6.42 22.09 0.85
#